data_AF-A0A9W6HH72-F1
#
_entry.id   AF-A0A9W6HH72-F1
#
_cell.length_a   1.000
_cell.length_b   1.000
_cell.length_c   1.000
_cell.angle_alpha   90.00
_cell.angle_beta   90.00
_cell.angle_gamma   90.00
#
_symmetry.space_group_name_H-M   'P 1'
#
loop_
_entity.id
_entity.type
_entity.pdbx_description
1 polymer ?
#
loop_
_entity_poly.entity_id
_entity_poly.type
_entity_poly.pdbx_seq_one_letter_code
_entity_poly.pdbx_strand_id
1 'polypeptide(L)'
;MRSPLTAEMQLDVTLSAICSRNRYTTDPAAVIRELVAAAGDRVDILARVAGTWAGYFETRETSAIVTALRGIPGADRWVAEGRRRRGIPTHGAPMSRADVSAGG
;
A
#
# COMPACT_ATOMS: atom_id res chain seq x y z
N MET A 1 -3.92 -19.43 17.89
CA MET A 1 -3.50 -18.22 18.63
C MET A 1 -2.96 -17.22 17.62
N ARG A 2 -3.58 -16.03 17.47
CA ARG A 2 -2.98 -14.94 16.68
C ARG A 2 -2.00 -14.21 17.59
N SER A 3 -0.70 -14.30 17.34
CA SER A 3 0.28 -13.46 18.03
C SER A 3 -0.11 -11.98 17.85
N PRO A 4 -0.08 -11.16 18.91
CA PRO A 4 -0.35 -9.73 18.75
C PRO A 4 0.70 -9.14 17.83
N LEU A 5 0.25 -8.38 16.82
CA LEU A 5 1.15 -7.64 15.93
C LEU A 5 2.02 -6.69 16.78
N THR A 6 3.30 -6.59 16.44
CA THR A 6 4.17 -5.57 17.06
C THR A 6 3.62 -4.18 16.77
N ALA A 7 3.94 -3.19 17.62
CA ALA A 7 3.49 -1.81 17.41
C ALA A 7 3.87 -1.26 16.02
N GLU A 8 5.03 -1.65 15.51
CA GLU A 8 5.48 -1.26 14.16
C GLU A 8 4.61 -1.86 13.06
N MET A 9 4.24 -3.14 13.20
CA MET A 9 3.34 -3.80 12.25
C MET A 9 1.93 -3.19 12.30
N GLN A 10 1.46 -2.82 13.49
CA GLN A 10 0.18 -2.14 13.63
C GLN A 10 0.19 -0.77 12.93
N LEU A 11 1.30 -0.02 13.07
CA LEU A 11 1.45 1.26 12.38
C LEU A 11 1.52 1.07 10.86
N ASP A 12 2.31 0.11 10.37
CA ASP A 12 2.41 -0.22 8.94
C ASP A 12 1.03 -0.55 8.33
N VAL A 13 0.24 -1.39 9.02
CA VAL A 13 -1.13 -1.73 8.64
C VAL A 13 -2.03 -0.49 8.63
N THR A 14 -1.92 0.35 9.66
CA THR A 14 -2.72 1.58 9.77
C THR A 14 -2.44 2.52 8.61
N LEU A 15 -1.16 2.82 8.34
CA LEU A 15 -0.76 3.70 7.24
C LEU A 15 -1.18 3.12 5.87
N SER A 16 -1.03 1.81 5.69
CA SER A 16 -1.47 1.13 4.46
C SER A 16 -2.98 1.20 4.26
N ALA A 17 -3.77 1.15 5.35
CA ALA A 17 -5.22 1.32 5.30
C ALA A 17 -5.61 2.75 4.92
N ILE A 18 -4.91 3.76 5.46
CA ILE A 18 -5.10 5.18 5.10
C ILE A 18 -4.85 5.41 3.60
N CYS A 19 -3.77 4.87 3.05
CA CYS A 19 -3.49 4.98 1.62
C CYS A 19 -4.54 4.24 0.78
N SER A 20 -4.96 3.04 1.21
CA SER A 20 -5.89 2.21 0.46
C SER A 20 -7.30 2.83 0.35
N ARG A 21 -7.82 3.40 1.44
CA ARG A 21 -9.14 4.06 1.42
C ARG A 21 -9.14 5.36 0.62
N ASN A 22 -7.99 6.04 0.55
CA ASN A 22 -7.84 7.31 -0.15
C ASN A 22 -7.20 7.16 -1.54
N ARG A 23 -7.17 5.94 -2.09
CA ARG A 23 -6.43 5.61 -3.32
C ARG A 23 -6.77 6.51 -4.52
N TYR A 24 -8.02 6.94 -4.62
CA TYR A 24 -8.52 7.76 -5.71
C TYR A 24 -8.91 9.17 -5.24
N THR A 25 -8.30 9.65 -4.15
CA THR A 25 -8.57 11.00 -3.62
C THR A 25 -8.24 12.08 -4.64
N THR A 26 -9.01 13.16 -4.61
CA THR A 26 -8.71 14.42 -5.31
C THR A 26 -7.96 15.42 -4.43
N ASP A 27 -7.91 15.19 -3.11
CA ASP A 27 -7.12 15.96 -2.16
C ASP A 27 -6.03 15.08 -1.53
N PRO A 28 -4.88 14.93 -2.21
CA PRO A 28 -3.77 14.15 -1.66
C PRO A 28 -3.12 14.84 -0.45
N ALA A 29 -3.22 16.17 -0.31
CA ALA A 29 -2.62 16.90 0.80
C ALA A 29 -3.32 16.58 2.14
N ALA A 30 -4.64 16.39 2.14
CA ALA A 30 -5.35 15.86 3.31
C ALA A 30 -4.82 14.48 3.74
N VAL A 31 -4.54 13.60 2.79
CA VAL A 31 -4.03 12.26 3.10
C VAL A 31 -2.62 12.32 3.67
N ILE A 32 -1.74 13.18 3.14
CA ILE A 32 -0.40 13.36 3.69
C ILE A 32 -0.46 13.86 5.13
N ARG A 33 -1.31 14.85 5.43
CA ARG A 33 -1.49 15.35 6.80
C ARG A 33 -1.94 14.25 7.75
N GLU A 34 -2.87 13.42 7.30
CA GLU A 34 -3.38 12.30 8.09
C GLU A 34 -2.33 11.21 8.31
N LEU A 35 -1.55 10.87 7.29
CA LEU A 35 -0.44 9.91 7.40
C LEU A 35 0.64 10.40 8.37
N VAL A 36 1.00 11.69 8.31
CA VAL A 36 1.95 12.31 9.24
C VAL A 36 1.40 12.29 10.66
N ALA A 37 0.14 12.64 10.85
CA ALA A 37 -0.51 12.60 12.16
C ALA A 37 -0.56 11.18 12.74
N ALA A 38 -0.85 10.17 11.91
CA ALA A 38 -0.88 8.78 12.34
C ALA A 38 0.51 8.20 12.65
N ALA A 39 1.54 8.63 11.92
CA ALA A 39 2.91 8.17 12.12
C ALA A 39 3.59 8.79 13.36
N GLY A 40 3.24 10.02 13.72
CA GLY A 40 3.93 10.77 14.77
C GLY A 40 5.43 10.83 14.49
N ASP A 41 6.26 10.43 15.46
CA ASP A 41 7.71 10.45 15.35
C ASP A 41 8.30 9.30 14.51
N ARG A 42 7.49 8.30 14.12
CA ARG A 42 7.92 7.14 13.33
C ARG A 42 8.00 7.44 11.84
N VAL A 43 8.74 8.49 11.50
CA VAL A 43 8.98 8.96 10.12
C VAL A 43 9.66 7.89 9.26
N ASP A 44 10.41 6.97 9.88
CA ASP A 44 11.05 5.84 9.22
C ASP A 44 10.02 4.85 8.63
N ILE A 45 8.96 4.56 9.40
CA ILE A 45 7.86 3.69 8.96
C ILE A 45 7.01 4.42 7.93
N LEU A 46 6.70 5.69 8.16
CA LEU A 46 5.96 6.52 7.20
C LEU A 46 6.64 6.52 5.82
N ALA A 47 7.94 6.80 5.77
CA ALA A 47 8.71 6.80 4.54
C ALA A 47 8.69 5.43 3.85
N ARG A 48 8.83 4.35 4.63
CA ARG A 48 8.79 2.98 4.10
C ARG A 48 7.45 2.63 3.47
N VAL A 49 6.36 2.87 4.18
CA VAL A 49 5.01 2.57 3.72
C VAL A 49 4.67 3.44 2.50
N ALA A 50 4.89 4.75 2.58
CA ALA A 50 4.57 5.69 1.51
C ALA A 50 5.31 5.34 0.21
N GLY A 51 6.61 5.08 0.28
CA GLY A 51 7.40 4.72 -0.88
C GLY A 51 7.02 3.37 -1.48
N THR A 52 6.82 2.35 -0.64
CA THR A 52 6.38 1.02 -1.09
C THR A 52 5.02 1.09 -1.76
N TRP A 53 4.07 1.83 -1.18
CA TRP A 53 2.72 2.00 -1.73
C TRP A 53 2.76 2.78 -3.04
N ALA A 54 3.56 3.85 -3.12
CA ALA A 54 3.76 4.65 -4.33
C ALA A 54 4.32 3.81 -5.50
N GLY A 55 5.28 2.92 -5.23
CA GLY A 55 5.83 2.01 -6.24
C GLY A 55 4.84 0.92 -6.67
N TYR A 56 4.05 0.40 -5.75
CA TYR A 56 3.08 -0.67 -6.05
C TYR A 56 1.88 -0.16 -6.86
N PHE A 57 1.36 1.02 -6.50
CA PHE A 57 0.15 1.57 -7.10
C PHE A 57 0.42 2.63 -8.18
N GLU A 58 1.64 2.73 -8.74
CA GLU A 58 1.94 3.67 -9.84
C GLU A 58 1.09 3.35 -11.09
N THR A 59 -0.06 4.02 -11.23
CA THR A 59 -0.97 3.99 -12.38
C THR A 59 -1.49 5.40 -12.69
N ARG A 60 -2.24 5.55 -13.78
CA ARG A 60 -2.77 6.87 -14.19
C ARG A 60 -3.78 7.41 -13.16
N GLU A 61 -4.62 6.54 -12.64
CA GLU A 61 -5.75 6.84 -11.74
C GLU A 61 -5.29 7.23 -10.32
N THR A 62 -4.11 6.77 -9.91
CA THR A 62 -3.53 7.02 -8.58
C THR A 62 -2.38 8.04 -8.62
N SER A 63 -2.11 8.63 -9.79
CA SER A 63 -0.95 9.50 -10.01
C SER A 63 -0.88 10.68 -9.03
N ALA A 64 -2.02 11.27 -8.64
CA ALA A 64 -2.09 12.36 -7.69
C ALA A 64 -1.59 11.95 -6.29
N ILE A 65 -2.12 10.87 -5.72
CA ILE A 65 -1.71 10.35 -4.42
C ILE A 65 -0.27 9.82 -4.46
N VAL A 66 0.13 9.13 -5.53
CA VAL A 66 1.50 8.59 -5.71
C VAL A 66 2.53 9.72 -5.73
N THR A 67 2.25 10.82 -6.45
CA THR A 67 3.13 11.99 -6.50
C THR A 67 3.30 12.61 -5.11
N ALA A 68 2.21 12.75 -4.35
CA ALA A 68 2.27 13.29 -3.00
C ALA A 68 3.04 12.38 -2.03
N LEU A 69 2.84 11.05 -2.10
CA LEU A 69 3.57 10.08 -1.27
C LEU A 69 5.07 10.08 -1.53
N ARG A 70 5.50 10.31 -2.78
CA ARG A 70 6.93 10.48 -3.12
C ARG A 70 7.55 11.74 -2.54
N GLY A 71 6.74 12.76 -2.26
CA GLY A 71 7.18 13.99 -1.60
C GLY A 71 7.57 13.79 -0.13
N ILE A 72 7.23 12.64 0.48
CA ILE A 72 7.61 12.34 1.86
C ILE A 72 9.13 12.09 1.95
N PRO A 73 9.86 12.77 2.86
CA PRO A 73 11.30 12.57 3.04
C PRO A 73 11.66 11.09 3.23
N GLY A 74 12.57 10.58 2.40
CA GLY A 74 13.06 9.20 2.47
C GLY A 74 12.11 8.14 1.89
N ALA A 75 10.99 8.52 1.27
CA ALA A 75 10.07 7.57 0.62
C ALA A 75 10.64 7.00 -0.69
N ASP A 76 11.36 7.81 -1.48
CA ASP A 76 11.79 7.43 -2.83
C ASP A 76 12.62 6.13 -2.86
N ARG A 77 13.50 5.91 -1.87
CA ARG A 77 14.32 4.69 -1.74
C ARG A 77 13.50 3.39 -1.67
N TRP A 78 12.23 3.46 -1.29
CA TRP A 78 11.34 2.30 -1.15
C TRP A 78 10.45 2.06 -2.37
N VAL A 79 10.44 2.98 -3.35
CA VAL A 79 9.63 2.85 -4.56
C VAL A 79 10.01 1.61 -5.37
N ALA A 80 11.31 1.31 -5.47
CA ALA A 80 11.81 0.12 -6.15
C ALA A 80 11.29 -1.17 -5.53
N GLU A 81 11.21 -1.24 -4.20
CA GLU A 81 10.65 -2.38 -3.47
C GLU A 81 9.14 -2.52 -3.73
N GLY A 82 8.39 -1.40 -3.76
CA GLY A 82 6.98 -1.40 -4.15
C GLY A 82 6.75 -1.98 -5.55
N ARG A 83 7.54 -1.53 -6.53
CA ARG A 83 7.47 -2.04 -7.91
C ARG A 83 7.82 -3.52 -7.99
N ARG A 84 8.87 -3.94 -7.27
CA ARG A 84 9.26 -5.36 -7.17
C ARG A 84 8.11 -6.21 -6.67
N ARG A 85 7.42 -5.80 -5.61
CA ARG A 85 6.27 -6.52 -5.04
C ARG A 85 5.11 -6.65 -6.03
N ARG A 86 4.83 -5.63 -6.83
CA ARG A 86 3.80 -5.68 -7.88
C ARG A 86 4.14 -6.69 -8.99
N GLY A 87 5.43 -6.85 -9.30
CA GLY A 87 5.92 -7.76 -10.33
C GLY A 87 5.99 -9.23 -9.90
N ILE A 88 5.86 -9.54 -8.62
CA ILE A 88 5.80 -10.92 -8.14
C ILE A 88 4.42 -11.48 -8.51
N PRO A 89 4.32 -12.58 -9.27
CA PRO A 89 3.05 -13.24 -9.52
C PRO A 89 2.41 -13.59 -8.18
N THR A 90 1.27 -13.00 -7.86
CA THR A 90 0.47 -13.45 -6.72
C THR A 90 0.10 -14.90 -7.03
N HIS A 91 0.59 -15.86 -6.24
CA HIS A 91 0.06 -17.21 -6.23
C HIS A 91 -1.38 -17.13 -5.71
N GLY A 92 -2.30 -16.68 -6.56
CA GLY A 92 -3.71 -16.96 -6.39
C GLY A 92 -3.85 -18.48 -6.38
N ALA A 93 -4.63 -18.99 -5.43
CA ALA A 93 -5.04 -20.39 -5.48
C ALA A 93 -5.54 -20.68 -6.90
N PRO A 94 -5.13 -21.80 -7.54
CA PRO A 94 -5.75 -22.19 -8.80
C PRO A 94 -7.26 -22.19 -8.56
N MET A 95 -7.99 -21.38 -9.33
CA MET A 95 -9.44 -21.53 -9.41
C MET A 95 -9.64 -22.93 -9.95
N SER A 96 -9.93 -23.90 -9.08
CA SER A 96 -10.41 -25.20 -9.48
C SER A 96 -11.70 -24.95 -10.24
N ARG A 97 -11.61 -25.00 -11.57
CA ARG A 97 -12.73 -25.07 -12.49
C ARG A 97 -13.39 -26.44 -12.31
N ALA A 98 -14.07 -26.62 -11.19
CA ALA A 98 -14.93 -27.76 -10.92
C ALA A 98 -16.36 -27.25 -10.83
N ASP A 99 -16.89 -26.81 -11.98
CA ASP A 99 -18.33 -26.85 -12.28
C ASP A 99 -18.54 -26.42 -13.75
N VAL A 100 -18.17 -27.29 -14.69
CA VAL A 100 -18.71 -27.25 -16.06
C VAL A 100 -18.94 -28.70 -16.54
N SER A 101 -20.21 -29.10 -16.46
CA SER A 101 -20.97 -30.01 -17.35
C SER A 101 -20.64 -31.51 -17.43
N ALA A 102 -21.66 -32.33 -17.12
CA ALA A 102 -22.51 -33.08 -18.09
C ALA A 102 -23.37 -34.08 -17.29
N GLY A 103 -24.71 -34.18 -17.41
CA GLY A 103 -25.52 -33.96 -18.61
C GLY A 103 -25.39 -35.16 -19.55
N GLY A 104 -26.05 -36.26 -19.20
CA GLY A 104 -26.17 -37.49 -19.98
C GLY A 104 -27.20 -38.42 -19.37
#